data_AF-A0A0F9EID0-F1
#
_entry.id   AF-A0A0F9EID0-F1
#
_cell.length_a   1.000
_cell.length_b   1.000
_cell.length_c   1.000
_cell.angle_alpha   90.00
_cell.angle_beta   90.00
_cell.angle_gamma   90.00
#
_symmetry.space_group_name_H-M   'P 1'
#
loop_
_entity.id
_entity.type
_entity.pdbx_description
1 polymer ?
#
loop_
_entity_poly.entity_id
_entity_poly.type
_entity_poly.pdbx_seq_one_letter_code
_entity_poly.pdbx_strand_id
1 'polypeptide(L)'
;MREYSEQFTLAQYGLGSHKIYYWSIDNLQNIEVINIEVVQKLDLSDSQIAIRIGAVMGVVVMEIAVYLFVVKYYLGLRNLTKFNKRRDPEDYSFKPKKSRKETTENSS
;
A
#
# COMPACT_ATOMS: atom_id res chain seq x y z
N MET A 1 45.85 9.09 8.08
CA MET A 1 45.25 10.35 7.63
C MET A 1 45.91 10.70 6.30
N ARG A 2 45.16 11.12 5.29
CA ARG A 2 45.71 11.44 3.97
C ARG A 2 45.69 12.96 3.82
N GLU A 3 46.84 13.53 3.53
CA GLU A 3 47.02 14.98 3.44
C GLU A 3 46.99 15.43 1.98
N TYR A 4 46.45 16.62 1.76
CA TYR A 4 46.30 17.22 0.44
C TYR A 4 46.69 18.69 0.56
N SER A 5 47.66 19.14 -0.24
CA SER A 5 48.09 20.54 -0.34
C SER A 5 47.56 21.24 -1.60
N GLU A 6 47.06 20.45 -2.55
CA GLU A 6 46.51 20.88 -3.83
C GLU A 6 45.02 20.51 -3.92
N GLN A 7 44.36 20.94 -4.99
CA GLN A 7 42.99 20.54 -5.26
C GLN A 7 42.85 19.01 -5.26
N PHE A 8 41.91 18.50 -4.47
CA PHE A 8 41.58 17.08 -4.42
C PHE A 8 40.08 16.86 -4.67
N THR A 9 39.70 15.61 -4.95
CA THR A 9 38.30 15.22 -5.15
C THR A 9 37.94 13.99 -4.33
N LEU A 10 36.72 13.98 -3.83
CA LEU A 10 36.11 12.81 -3.18
C LEU A 10 35.36 11.91 -4.16
N ALA A 11 35.54 12.09 -5.48
CA ALA A 11 34.81 11.31 -6.49
C ALA A 11 35.02 9.79 -6.37
N GLN A 12 36.21 9.35 -5.96
CA GLN A 12 36.52 7.92 -5.74
C GLN A 12 36.04 7.41 -4.38
N TYR A 13 35.64 8.30 -3.48
CA TYR A 13 35.07 8.00 -2.18
C TYR A 13 33.56 8.22 -2.26
N GLY A 14 32.90 7.30 -2.95
CA GLY A 14 31.47 7.41 -3.26
C GLY A 14 30.54 7.13 -2.08
N LEU A 15 31.04 6.54 -1.00
CA LEU A 15 30.24 5.96 0.07
C LEU A 15 30.74 6.43 1.44
N GLY A 16 29.80 6.64 2.35
CA GLY A 16 30.02 6.89 3.77
C GLY A 16 30.07 8.37 4.18
N SER A 17 30.52 8.56 5.42
CA SER A 17 30.78 9.89 5.99
C SER A 17 32.27 10.21 5.91
N HIS A 18 32.58 11.37 5.33
CA HIS A 18 33.94 11.89 5.22
C HIS A 18 34.09 13.12 6.12
N LYS A 19 35.12 13.12 6.96
CA LYS A 19 35.54 14.31 7.72
C LYS A 19 36.78 14.91 7.05
N ILE A 20 36.65 16.15 6.60
CA ILE A 20 37.73 16.93 6.00
C ILE A 20 38.23 17.89 7.07
N TYR A 21 39.53 17.84 7.33
CA TYR A 21 40.21 18.77 8.21
C TYR A 21 41.05 19.69 7.33
N TYR A 22 40.92 21.00 7.51
CA TYR A 22 41.67 21.98 6.72
C TYR A 22 42.13 23.15 7.58
N TRP A 23 43.29 23.68 7.24
CA TRP A 23 43.89 24.88 7.82
C TRP A 23 44.85 25.48 6.80
N SER A 24 45.16 26.76 6.93
CA SER A 24 46.19 27.44 6.15
C SER A 24 47.44 27.73 7.00
N ILE A 25 48.59 27.83 6.33
CA ILE A 25 49.85 28.30 6.92
C ILE A 25 50.31 29.49 6.09
N ASP A 26 50.52 30.64 6.71
CA ASP A 26 50.98 31.84 6.01
C ASP A 26 52.52 31.86 5.80
N ASN A 27 53.01 32.87 5.09
CA ASN A 27 54.45 33.03 4.81
C ASN A 27 55.31 33.27 6.06
N LEU A 28 54.70 33.63 7.19
CA LEU A 28 55.35 33.83 8.49
C LEU A 28 55.18 32.60 9.40
N GLN A 29 54.67 31.48 8.88
CA GLN A 29 54.43 30.24 9.58
C GLN A 29 53.34 30.32 10.67
N ASN A 30 52.44 31.31 10.59
CA ASN A 30 51.25 31.31 11.42
C ASN A 30 50.28 30.23 10.92
N ILE A 31 49.82 29.38 11.84
CA ILE A 31 48.92 28.27 11.54
C ILE A 31 47.50 28.67 11.94
N GLU A 32 46.57 28.55 11.01
CA GLU A 32 45.14 28.75 11.27
C GLU A 32 44.58 27.68 12.21
N VAL A 33 43.52 28.03 12.95
CA VAL A 33 42.74 27.03 13.71
C VAL A 33 42.15 26.01 12.74
N ILE A 34 42.21 24.72 13.13
CA ILE A 34 41.72 23.63 12.30
C ILE A 34 40.21 23.74 12.12
N ASN A 35 39.78 23.81 10.87
CA ASN A 35 38.39 23.74 10.47
C ASN A 35 38.01 22.30 10.10
N ILE A 36 36.74 21.95 10.34
CA ILE A 36 36.22 20.60 10.10
C ILE A 36 34.96 20.68 9.24
N GLU A 37 34.95 19.96 8.13
CA GLU A 37 33.77 19.79 7.28
C GLU A 37 33.37 18.31 7.22
N VAL A 38 32.07 18.03 7.36
CA VAL A 38 31.53 16.68 7.33
C VAL A 38 30.67 16.51 6.08
N VAL A 39 31.16 15.70 5.13
CA VAL A 39 30.44 15.35 3.91
C VAL A 39 29.81 13.98 4.10
N GLN A 40 28.49 13.89 3.94
CA GLN A 40 27.76 12.62 3.99
C GLN A 40 27.31 12.26 2.57
N LYS A 41 27.74 11.09 2.08
CA LYS A 41 27.15 10.49 0.88
C LYS A 41 26.30 9.31 1.31
N LEU A 42 25.06 9.26 0.80
CA LEU A 42 24.16 8.14 1.06
C LEU A 42 24.71 6.88 0.38
N ASP A 43 24.80 5.80 1.17
CA ASP A 43 25.32 4.50 0.73
C ASP A 43 24.35 3.70 -0.15
N LEU A 44 23.17 4.24 -0.45
CA LEU A 44 22.18 3.56 -1.28
C LEU A 44 22.18 4.14 -2.68
N SER A 45 22.37 3.28 -3.68
CA SER A 45 22.06 3.65 -5.06
C SER A 45 20.56 3.97 -5.18
N ASP A 46 20.20 4.85 -6.12
CA ASP A 46 18.81 5.20 -6.41
C ASP A 46 17.92 3.95 -6.60
N SER A 47 18.48 2.90 -7.21
CA SER A 47 17.82 1.60 -7.37
C SER A 47 17.54 0.89 -6.05
N GLN A 48 18.46 0.91 -5.09
CA GLN A 48 18.26 0.29 -3.77
C GLN A 48 17.21 1.05 -2.96
N ILE A 49 17.17 2.38 -3.06
CA ILE A 49 16.14 3.22 -2.44
C ILE A 49 14.77 2.87 -3.06
N ALA A 50 14.69 2.83 -4.39
CA ALA A 50 13.46 2.53 -5.11
C ALA A 50 12.91 1.14 -4.76
N ILE A 51 13.77 0.11 -4.69
CA ILE A 51 13.36 -1.25 -4.30
C ILE A 51 12.83 -1.27 -2.87
N ARG A 52 13.51 -0.61 -1.93
CA ARG A 52 13.09 -0.56 -0.52
C ARG A 52 11.73 0.12 -0.36
N ILE A 53 11.55 1.27 -1.01
CA ILE A 53 10.26 1.98 -1.00
C ILE A 53 9.18 1.12 -1.65
N GLY A 54 9.46 0.53 -2.82
CA GLY A 54 8.53 -0.32 -3.54
C GLY A 54 8.08 -1.54 -2.72
N ALA A 55 9.00 -2.19 -2.00
CA ALA A 55 8.68 -3.32 -1.14
C ALA A 55 7.76 -2.91 0.02
N VAL A 56 8.06 -1.80 0.70
CA VAL A 56 7.21 -1.28 1.80
C VAL A 56 5.82 -0.91 1.29
N MET A 57 5.75 -0.17 0.18
CA MET A 57 4.47 0.23 -0.41
C MET A 57 3.66 -0.98 -0.88
N GLY A 58 4.31 -2.01 -1.43
CA GLY A 58 3.67 -3.26 -1.81
C GLY A 58 2.99 -3.96 -0.63
N VAL A 59 3.67 -4.06 0.52
CA VAL A 59 3.10 -4.63 1.75
C VAL A 59 1.89 -3.82 2.23
N VAL A 60 2.02 -2.50 2.32
CA VAL A 60 0.94 -1.60 2.77
C VAL A 60 -0.29 -1.71 1.87
N VAL A 61 -0.10 -1.71 0.54
CA VAL A 61 -1.21 -1.86 -0.42
C VAL A 61 -1.89 -3.23 -0.28
N MET A 62 -1.11 -4.30 -0.08
CA MET A 62 -1.67 -5.63 0.15
C MET A 62 -2.46 -5.71 1.46
N GLU A 63 -1.97 -5.13 2.56
CA GLU A 63 -2.70 -5.07 3.83
C GLU A 63 -4.03 -4.33 3.69
N ILE A 64 -4.03 -3.17 3.02
CA ILE A 64 -5.25 -2.40 2.77
C ILE A 64 -6.22 -3.20 1.89
N ALA A 65 -5.73 -3.87 0.85
CA ALA A 65 -6.57 -4.69 -0.03
C ALA A 65 -7.23 -5.85 0.72
N VAL A 66 -6.46 -6.55 1.59
CA VAL A 66 -6.99 -7.62 2.45
C VAL A 66 -8.03 -7.06 3.42
N TYR A 67 -7.75 -5.93 4.07
CA TYR A 67 -8.71 -5.30 4.98
C TYR A 67 -10.02 -4.96 4.26
N LEU A 68 -9.96 -4.34 3.08
CA LEU A 68 -11.14 -4.02 2.29
C LEU A 68 -11.90 -5.26 1.83
N PHE A 69 -11.19 -6.31 1.39
CA PHE A 69 -11.79 -7.57 1.00
C PHE A 69 -12.55 -8.20 2.18
N VAL A 70 -11.91 -8.30 3.35
CA VAL A 70 -12.52 -8.85 4.56
C VAL A 70 -13.72 -8.01 4.98
N VAL A 71 -13.55 -6.70 5.17
CA VAL A 71 -14.65 -5.83 5.63
C VAL A 71 -15.82 -5.86 4.65
N LYS A 72 -15.60 -5.70 3.34
CA LYS A 72 -16.70 -5.70 2.38
C LYS A 72 -17.36 -7.07 2.20
N TYR A 73 -16.58 -8.14 2.20
CA TYR A 73 -17.11 -9.50 2.02
C TYR A 73 -17.90 -9.95 3.26
N TYR A 74 -17.31 -9.82 4.46
CA TYR A 74 -17.97 -10.26 5.70
C TYR A 74 -19.11 -9.34 6.14
N LEU A 75 -19.07 -8.02 5.90
CA LEU A 75 -20.25 -7.15 6.14
C LEU A 75 -21.30 -7.29 5.02
N GLY A 76 -20.89 -7.51 3.77
CA GLY A 76 -21.80 -7.68 2.63
C GLY A 76 -22.64 -8.96 2.69
N LEU A 77 -22.09 -10.04 3.24
CA LEU A 77 -22.81 -11.31 3.47
C LEU A 77 -24.00 -11.16 4.45
N ARG A 78 -23.97 -10.20 5.39
CA ARG A 78 -25.12 -9.91 6.27
C ARG A 78 -26.32 -9.34 5.53
N ASN A 79 -26.12 -8.77 4.33
CA ASN A 79 -27.19 -8.20 3.52
C ASN A 79 -27.79 -9.21 2.54
N LEU A 80 -27.02 -10.22 2.10
CA LEU A 80 -27.49 -11.29 1.22
C LEU A 80 -28.25 -12.40 1.95
N THR A 81 -27.91 -12.66 3.22
CA THR A 81 -28.66 -13.63 4.06
C THR A 81 -30.08 -13.19 4.37
N LYS A 82 -30.37 -11.87 4.34
CA LYS A 82 -31.72 -11.33 4.54
C LYS A 82 -32.63 -11.47 3.30
N PHE A 83 -32.06 -11.60 2.11
CA PHE A 83 -32.83 -11.75 0.86
C PHE A 83 -33.30 -13.20 0.59
N ASN A 84 -32.72 -14.21 1.23
CA ASN A 84 -33.12 -15.62 1.03
C ASN A 84 -34.20 -16.10 2.03
N LYS A 85 -34.83 -15.21 2.80
CA LYS A 85 -35.86 -15.55 3.80
C LYS A 85 -37.27 -15.02 3.45
N ARG A 86 -37.59 -14.91 2.15
CA ARG A 86 -38.96 -14.62 1.67
C ARG A 86 -39.36 -15.51 0.49
N ARG A 87 -39.29 -16.83 0.70
CA ARG A 87 -40.14 -17.78 -0.02
C ARG A 87 -40.88 -18.57 1.03
N ASP A 88 -41.99 -18.00 1.50
CA ASP A 88 -42.96 -18.73 2.30
C ASP A 88 -43.57 -19.82 1.39
N PRO A 89 -43.51 -21.11 1.75
CA PRO A 89 -44.03 -22.21 0.94
C PRO A 89 -45.56 -22.39 1.05
N GLU A 90 -46.31 -21.45 1.61
CA GLU A 90 -47.75 -21.64 1.90
C GLU A 90 -48.73 -21.23 0.78
N ASP A 91 -48.26 -20.78 -0.39
CA ASP A 91 -49.16 -20.42 -1.51
C ASP A 91 -49.47 -21.60 -2.45
N TYR A 92 -49.64 -22.79 -1.89
CA TYR A 92 -50.16 -23.98 -2.59
C TYR A 92 -51.48 -24.44 -1.94
N SER A 93 -52.42 -23.52 -1.72
CA SER A 93 -53.82 -23.91 -1.50
C SER A 93 -54.52 -24.00 -2.87
N PHE A 94 -54.65 -25.22 -3.37
CA PHE A 94 -55.45 -25.54 -4.56
C PHE A 94 -56.92 -25.22 -4.28
N LYS A 95 -57.45 -24.10 -4.82
CA LYS A 95 -58.89 -23.87 -4.85
C LYS A 95 -59.52 -24.75 -5.93
N PRO A 96 -60.45 -25.66 -5.61
CA PRO A 96 -61.09 -26.48 -6.63
C PRO A 96 -62.00 -25.60 -7.52
N LYS A 97 -61.86 -25.78 -8.84
CA LYS A 97 -62.78 -25.19 -9.83
C LYS A 97 -64.18 -25.72 -9.58
N LYS A 98 -65.14 -24.81 -9.39
CA LYS A 98 -66.56 -25.14 -9.25
C LYS A 98 -67.05 -25.76 -10.57
N SER A 99 -67.37 -27.05 -10.52
CA SER A 99 -67.98 -27.82 -11.61
C SER A 99 -69.35 -27.20 -11.97
N ARG A 100 -69.48 -26.70 -13.20
CA ARG A 100 -70.76 -26.31 -13.80
C ARG A 100 -71.38 -27.59 -14.34
N LYS A 101 -72.37 -28.12 -13.64
CA LYS A 101 -73.21 -29.22 -14.14
C LYS A 101 -74.13 -28.67 -15.23
N GLU A 102 -74.00 -29.19 -16.44
CA GLU A 102 -75.07 -29.19 -17.44
C GLU A 102 -76.11 -30.23 -17.01
N THR A 103 -77.38 -29.83 -17.02
CA THR A 103 -78.50 -30.78 -17.13
C THR A 103 -79.59 -30.07 -17.93
N THR A 104 -79.69 -30.46 -19.19
CA THR A 104 -80.85 -30.29 -20.06
C THR A 104 -82.00 -31.16 -19.57
N GLU A 105 -83.23 -30.66 -19.56
CA GLU A 105 -84.40 -31.34 -20.17
C GLU A 105 -85.67 -30.47 -20.18
N ASN A 106 -86.54 -30.81 -21.12
CA ASN A 106 -87.63 -30.05 -21.74
C ASN A 106 -88.93 -29.88 -20.91
N SER A 107 -89.79 -28.99 -21.46
CA SER A 107 -91.26 -29.04 -21.56
C SER A 107 -92.14 -28.75 -20.34
N SER A 108 -92.87 -27.63 -20.40
CA SER A 108 -94.34 -27.58 -20.53
C SER A 108 -94.79 -26.23 -21.08
#